data_AF-A0A3C1GJN9-F1
#
_entry.id   AF-A0A3C1GJN9-F1
#
_cell.length_a   1.000
_cell.length_b   1.000
_cell.length_c   1.000
_cell.angle_alpha   90.00
_cell.angle_beta   90.00
_cell.angle_gamma   90.00
#
_symmetry.space_group_name_H-M   'P 1'
#
loop_
_entity.id
_entity.type
_entity.pdbx_description
1 polymer ?
#
loop_
_entity_poly.entity_id
_entity_poly.type
_entity_poly.pdbx_seq_one_letter_code
_entity_poly.pdbx_strand_id
1 'polypeptide(L)'
;MRRLFERIFGRLRPRAVGWATAYVVCLTLAFALGFALRAYTRASIPILSRPEQRAVVLSVWPKPESWMARVFDAALADARVRARLEATRADGPVVATILPPRYGMKGMYYTLPPGQAPDRRHGGPELGVDPDGVDEPVEVVLSRAEKAYGGRLTLEDALDVDVRLIPLAIVEVLPASGEVTGLRIPLPQNHWGPRVVMPVF
;
A
#
# COMPACT_ATOMS: atom_id res chain seq x y z
N MET A 1 -0.16 27.11 -30.20
CA MET A 1 -1.09 25.97 -30.39
C MET A 1 -1.49 25.70 -31.84
N ARG A 2 -2.04 26.66 -32.60
CA ARG A 2 -2.59 26.42 -33.95
C ARG A 2 -1.63 25.78 -34.97
N ARG A 3 -0.35 26.18 -34.98
CA ARG A 3 0.68 25.62 -35.87
C ARG A 3 1.12 24.19 -35.50
N LEU A 4 1.05 23.81 -34.22
CA LEU A 4 1.42 22.47 -33.76
C LEU A 4 0.33 21.46 -34.13
N PHE A 5 -0.92 21.88 -33.97
CA PHE A 5 -2.11 21.10 -34.32
C PHE A 5 -2.19 20.79 -35.82
N GLU A 6 -2.01 21.79 -36.67
CA GLU A 6 -2.04 21.62 -38.13
C GLU A 6 -0.90 20.71 -38.64
N ARG A 7 0.21 20.62 -37.90
CA ARG A 7 1.35 19.73 -38.22
C ARG A 7 1.10 18.27 -37.87
N ILE A 8 0.36 18.01 -36.79
CA ILE A 8 0.12 16.66 -36.27
C ILE A 8 -1.12 16.02 -36.91
N PHE A 9 -2.18 16.80 -37.14
CA PHE A 9 -3.48 16.29 -37.61
C PHE A 9 -3.86 16.71 -39.04
N GLY A 10 -3.03 17.51 -39.72
CA GLY A 10 -3.33 18.05 -41.05
C GLY A 10 -4.47 19.09 -41.05
N ARG A 11 -4.86 19.57 -42.24
CA ARG A 11 -6.01 20.49 -42.42
C ARG A 11 -7.32 19.71 -42.46
N LEU A 12 -7.76 19.19 -41.31
CA LEU A 12 -9.09 18.59 -41.17
C LEU A 12 -10.18 19.67 -41.28
N ARG A 13 -10.96 19.65 -42.36
CA ARG A 13 -12.27 20.33 -42.48
C ARG A 13 -13.34 19.23 -42.37
N PRO A 14 -14.31 19.31 -41.44
CA PRO A 14 -14.69 20.43 -40.56
C PRO A 14 -13.77 20.63 -39.33
N ARG A 15 -13.64 21.87 -38.85
CA ARG A 15 -12.86 22.22 -37.64
C ARG A 15 -13.33 21.46 -36.39
N ALA A 16 -14.63 21.14 -36.30
CA ALA A 16 -15.20 20.35 -35.21
C ALA A 16 -14.60 18.94 -35.15
N VAL A 17 -14.30 18.32 -36.30
CA VAL A 17 -13.66 17.01 -36.37
C VAL A 17 -12.24 17.09 -35.84
N GLY A 18 -11.49 18.13 -36.20
CA GLY A 18 -10.16 18.35 -35.61
C GLY A 18 -10.20 18.42 -34.09
N TRP A 19 -11.06 19.28 -33.51
CA TRP A 19 -11.18 19.40 -32.05
C TRP A 19 -11.59 18.08 -31.39
N ALA A 20 -12.52 17.34 -32.00
CA ALA A 20 -12.92 16.03 -31.51
C ALA A 20 -11.76 15.01 -31.56
N THR A 21 -11.00 14.96 -32.66
CA THR A 21 -9.84 14.07 -32.78
C THR A 21 -8.77 14.39 -31.74
N ALA A 22 -8.46 15.67 -31.53
CA ALA A 22 -7.48 16.05 -30.51
C ALA A 22 -7.96 15.79 -29.10
N TYR A 23 -9.25 15.99 -28.81
CA TYR A 23 -9.84 15.63 -27.53
C TYR A 23 -9.74 14.12 -27.29
N VAL A 24 -10.11 13.30 -28.28
CA VAL A 24 -9.98 11.83 -28.19
C VAL A 24 -8.52 11.43 -28.01
N VAL A 25 -7.57 12.00 -28.75
CA VAL A 25 -6.15 11.69 -28.58
C VAL A 25 -5.64 12.07 -27.19
N CYS A 26 -5.96 13.26 -26.68
CA CYS A 26 -5.61 13.66 -25.33
C CYS A 26 -6.20 12.72 -24.28
N LEU A 27 -7.47 12.33 -24.45
CA LEU A 27 -8.16 11.41 -23.54
C LEU A 27 -7.50 10.02 -23.57
N THR A 28 -7.20 9.50 -24.76
CA THR A 28 -6.52 8.22 -24.94
C THR A 28 -5.12 8.23 -24.32
N LEU A 29 -4.35 9.32 -24.52
CA LEU A 29 -3.04 9.50 -23.90
C LEU A 29 -3.13 9.60 -22.38
N ALA A 30 -4.12 10.31 -21.84
CA ALA A 30 -4.33 10.42 -20.40
C ALA A 30 -4.65 9.05 -19.78
N PHE A 31 -5.53 8.27 -20.40
CA PHE A 31 -5.84 6.91 -19.96
C PHE A 31 -4.62 6.00 -20.07
N ALA A 32 -3.93 5.99 -21.22
CA ALA A 32 -2.74 5.18 -21.43
C ALA A 32 -1.63 5.51 -20.43
N LEU A 33 -1.40 6.81 -20.15
CA LEU A 33 -0.45 7.25 -19.15
C LEU A 33 -0.85 6.79 -17.75
N GLY A 34 -2.13 6.88 -17.38
CA GLY A 34 -2.63 6.39 -16.10
C GLY A 34 -2.41 4.88 -15.93
N PHE A 35 -2.73 4.07 -16.95
CA PHE A 35 -2.49 2.63 -16.93
C PHE A 35 -0.99 2.29 -16.91
N ALA A 36 -0.17 2.99 -17.70
CA ALA A 36 1.27 2.78 -17.72
C ALA A 36 1.91 3.14 -16.38
N LEU A 37 1.51 4.26 -15.76
CA LEU A 37 1.99 4.66 -14.44
C LEU A 37 1.59 3.65 -13.38
N ARG A 38 0.35 3.13 -13.43
CA ARG A 38 -0.10 2.05 -12.53
C ARG A 38 0.71 0.77 -12.71
N ALA A 39 0.93 0.35 -13.97
CA ALA A 39 1.71 -0.85 -14.28
C ALA A 39 3.17 -0.69 -13.81
N TYR A 40 3.77 0.48 -14.03
CA TYR A 40 5.11 0.82 -13.56
C TYR A 40 5.20 0.78 -12.04
N THR A 41 4.25 1.43 -11.33
CA THR A 41 4.20 1.41 -9.87
C THR A 41 4.07 -0.02 -9.34
N ARG A 42 3.20 -0.85 -9.92
CA ARG A 42 3.09 -2.28 -9.55
C ARG A 42 4.39 -3.05 -9.75
N ALA A 43 5.05 -2.86 -10.90
CA ALA A 43 6.31 -3.53 -11.21
C ALA A 43 7.48 -3.03 -10.34
N SER A 44 7.37 -1.82 -9.78
CA SER A 44 8.44 -1.20 -8.98
C SER A 44 8.25 -1.37 -7.47
N ILE A 45 7.07 -1.81 -7.01
CA ILE A 45 6.86 -2.10 -5.60
C ILE A 45 7.53 -3.44 -5.29
N PRO A 46 8.51 -3.46 -4.36
CA PRO A 46 9.10 -4.71 -3.93
C PRO A 46 8.03 -5.51 -3.18
N ILE A 47 7.68 -6.68 -3.72
CA ILE A 47 6.74 -7.63 -3.13
C ILE A 47 7.53 -8.88 -2.77
N LEU A 48 7.50 -9.24 -1.49
CA LEU A 48 8.13 -10.44 -0.98
C LEU A 48 7.05 -11.44 -0.58
N SER A 49 6.90 -12.52 -1.35
CA SER A 49 5.98 -13.61 -1.02
C SER A 49 6.63 -14.59 -0.03
N ARG A 50 5.93 -14.89 1.06
CA ARG A 50 6.33 -15.79 2.13
C ARG A 50 5.32 -16.96 2.23
N PRO A 51 5.44 -17.99 1.37
CA PRO A 51 4.43 -19.04 1.25
C PRO A 51 4.28 -19.88 2.51
N GLU A 52 5.37 -20.16 3.25
CA GLU A 52 5.34 -20.92 4.50
C GLU A 52 4.50 -20.23 5.59
N GLN A 53 4.56 -18.90 5.63
CA GLN A 53 3.82 -18.05 6.55
C GLN A 53 2.44 -17.64 5.99
N ARG A 54 2.10 -18.05 4.75
CA ARG A 54 0.93 -17.56 3.99
C ARG A 54 0.82 -16.03 4.00
N ALA A 55 1.96 -15.36 3.85
CA ALA A 55 2.07 -13.92 3.96
C ALA A 55 2.66 -13.27 2.71
N VAL A 56 2.19 -12.08 2.38
CA VAL A 56 2.79 -11.20 1.36
C VAL A 56 3.29 -9.95 2.06
N VAL A 57 4.56 -9.62 1.89
CA VAL A 57 5.17 -8.43 2.47
C VAL A 57 5.35 -7.40 1.37
N LEU A 58 4.90 -6.17 1.62
CA LEU A 58 5.05 -5.04 0.72
C LEU A 58 5.57 -3.83 1.48
N SER A 59 6.36 -3.00 0.82
CA SER A 59 6.80 -1.71 1.34
C SER A 59 6.18 -0.58 0.53
N VAL A 60 5.73 0.48 1.21
CA VAL A 60 5.14 1.66 0.55
C VAL A 60 6.20 2.50 -0.19
N TRP A 61 7.49 2.20 0.02
CA TRP A 61 8.58 2.86 -0.67
C TRP A 61 9.67 1.83 -1.07
N PRO A 62 10.56 2.16 -2.01
CA PRO A 62 11.54 1.20 -2.51
C PRO A 62 12.52 0.76 -1.42
N LYS A 63 12.54 -0.55 -1.12
CA LYS A 63 13.50 -1.19 -0.21
C LYS A 63 13.93 -2.56 -0.75
N PRO A 64 15.17 -3.01 -0.48
CA PRO A 64 15.62 -4.34 -0.85
C PRO A 64 14.77 -5.44 -0.17
N GLU A 65 14.51 -6.55 -0.87
CA GLU A 65 13.77 -7.69 -0.32
C GLU A 65 14.41 -8.24 0.97
N SER A 66 15.74 -8.26 1.05
CA SER A 66 16.46 -8.71 2.24
C SER A 66 16.23 -7.80 3.45
N TRP A 67 16.02 -6.50 3.23
CA TRP A 67 15.65 -5.56 4.29
C TRP A 67 14.21 -5.80 4.74
N MET A 68 13.28 -5.98 3.80
CA MET A 68 11.87 -6.26 4.10
C MET A 68 11.72 -7.59 4.85
N ALA A 69 12.45 -8.62 4.43
CA ALA A 69 12.52 -9.91 5.09
C ALA A 69 12.94 -9.76 6.56
N ARG A 70 14.05 -9.05 6.83
CA ARG A 70 14.51 -8.82 8.21
C ARG A 70 13.48 -8.11 9.07
N VAL A 71 12.86 -7.04 8.56
CA VAL A 71 11.84 -6.28 9.29
C VAL A 71 10.60 -7.14 9.57
N PHE A 72 10.17 -7.93 8.60
CA PHE A 72 9.03 -8.84 8.76
C PHE A 72 9.34 -9.98 9.75
N ASP A 73 10.50 -10.61 9.63
CA ASP A 73 10.92 -11.70 10.51
C ASP A 73 11.09 -11.20 11.95
N ALA A 74 11.59 -9.97 12.13
CA ALA A 74 11.65 -9.28 13.43
C ALA A 74 10.25 -9.04 14.02
N ALA A 75 9.29 -8.59 13.22
CA ALA A 75 7.91 -8.42 13.68
C ALA A 75 7.28 -9.77 14.12
N LEU A 76 7.59 -10.87 13.44
CA LEU A 76 7.10 -12.22 13.78
C LEU A 76 7.81 -12.85 15.00
N ALA A 77 8.99 -12.36 15.35
CA ALA A 77 9.70 -12.83 16.55
C ALA A 77 8.91 -12.50 17.84
N ASP A 78 8.10 -11.43 17.84
CA ASP A 78 7.23 -11.09 18.97
C ASP A 78 6.11 -12.14 19.12
N ALA A 79 6.05 -12.77 20.30
CA ALA A 79 5.08 -13.81 20.61
C ALA A 79 3.62 -13.35 20.53
N ARG A 80 3.35 -12.07 20.85
CA ARG A 80 1.99 -11.48 20.82
C ARG A 80 1.51 -11.33 19.38
N VAL A 81 2.42 -10.93 18.48
CA VAL A 81 2.15 -10.82 17.05
C VAL A 81 1.82 -12.18 16.47
N ARG A 82 2.66 -13.18 16.75
CA ARG A 82 2.46 -14.56 16.28
C ARG A 82 1.15 -15.17 16.78
N ALA A 83 0.84 -15.03 18.07
CA ALA A 83 -0.42 -15.51 18.63
C ALA A 83 -1.64 -14.88 17.94
N ARG A 84 -1.56 -13.59 17.59
CA ARG A 84 -2.65 -12.88 16.89
C ARG A 84 -2.83 -13.36 15.45
N LEU A 85 -1.72 -13.59 14.73
CA LEU A 85 -1.75 -14.12 13.38
C LEU A 85 -2.26 -15.56 13.35
N GLU A 86 -1.83 -16.40 14.29
CA GLU A 86 -2.31 -17.79 14.43
C GLU A 86 -3.82 -17.84 14.67
N ALA A 87 -4.35 -16.98 15.54
CA ALA A 87 -5.79 -16.88 15.80
C ALA A 87 -6.62 -16.51 14.55
N THR A 88 -5.99 -15.91 13.53
CA THR A 88 -6.66 -15.41 12.32
C THR A 88 -6.22 -16.18 11.05
N ARG A 89 -5.37 -17.21 11.20
CA ARG A 89 -4.70 -17.92 10.09
C ARG A 89 -5.66 -18.72 9.21
N ALA A 90 -6.81 -19.12 9.75
CA ALA A 90 -7.82 -19.86 9.02
C ALA A 90 -8.62 -18.99 8.03
N ASP A 91 -8.59 -17.67 8.21
CA ASP A 91 -9.53 -16.77 7.55
C ASP A 91 -9.03 -16.22 6.19
N GLY A 92 -7.72 -16.27 5.93
CA GLY A 92 -7.13 -15.78 4.68
C GLY A 92 -5.62 -15.55 4.75
N PRO A 93 -4.98 -15.20 3.62
CA PRO A 93 -3.57 -14.80 3.61
C PRO A 93 -3.37 -13.47 4.36
N VAL A 94 -2.15 -13.28 4.88
CA VAL A 94 -1.77 -12.06 5.60
C VAL A 94 -0.98 -11.15 4.67
N VAL A 95 -1.31 -9.87 4.66
CA VAL A 95 -0.54 -8.84 3.96
C VAL A 95 0.14 -7.96 5.00
N ALA A 96 1.47 -7.98 5.00
CA ALA A 96 2.31 -7.14 5.84
C ALA A 96 2.71 -5.90 5.05
N THR A 97 2.16 -4.74 5.41
CA THR A 97 2.49 -3.47 4.79
C THR A 97 3.46 -2.70 5.68
N ILE A 98 4.68 -2.49 5.18
CA ILE A 98 5.70 -1.68 5.86
C ILE A 98 5.46 -0.22 5.46
N LEU A 99 5.27 0.64 6.47
CA LEU A 99 5.09 2.09 6.35
C LEU A 99 6.36 2.82 6.80
N PRO A 100 6.74 3.91 6.11
CA PRO A 100 7.94 4.64 6.46
C PRO A 100 7.75 5.35 7.80
N PRO A 101 8.85 5.72 8.48
CA PRO A 101 8.77 6.52 9.69
C PRO A 101 7.94 7.78 9.43
N ARG A 102 7.10 8.14 10.40
CA ARG A 102 6.26 9.36 10.34
C ARG A 102 5.36 9.48 9.09
N TYR A 103 4.94 8.35 8.51
CA TYR A 103 4.05 8.36 7.36
C TYR A 103 2.73 9.12 7.63
N GLY A 104 2.46 10.19 6.88
CA GLY A 104 1.33 11.08 7.13
C GLY A 104 -0.05 10.45 6.84
N MET A 105 -0.10 9.39 6.02
CA MET A 105 -1.34 8.75 5.60
C MET A 105 -1.61 7.40 6.32
N LYS A 106 -1.12 7.22 7.55
CA LYS A 106 -1.33 6.01 8.37
C LYS A 106 -2.81 5.62 8.52
N GLY A 107 -3.70 6.61 8.65
CA GLY A 107 -5.15 6.40 8.77
C GLY A 107 -5.80 5.64 7.58
N MET A 108 -5.11 5.59 6.43
CA MET A 108 -5.57 4.85 5.25
C MET A 108 -5.39 3.33 5.42
N TYR A 109 -4.45 2.91 6.27
CA TYR A 109 -4.13 1.51 6.52
C TYR A 109 -4.83 0.96 7.75
N TYR A 110 -5.05 1.80 8.77
CA TYR A 110 -5.67 1.36 10.02
C TYR A 110 -6.34 2.50 10.79
N THR A 111 -7.28 2.15 11.67
CA THR A 111 -7.86 3.07 12.66
C THR A 111 -7.56 2.55 14.06
N LEU A 112 -7.14 3.41 14.98
CA LEU A 112 -6.91 3.03 16.37
C LEU A 112 -8.15 3.36 17.23
N PRO A 113 -8.40 2.59 18.32
CA PRO A 113 -9.44 2.92 19.28
C PRO A 113 -9.27 4.33 19.87
N PRO A 114 -10.37 4.98 20.30
CA PRO A 114 -10.31 6.25 21.03
C PRO A 114 -9.35 6.15 22.23
N GLY A 115 -8.46 7.13 22.40
CA GLY A 115 -7.44 7.12 23.47
C GLY A 115 -6.12 6.43 23.10
N GLN A 116 -6.06 5.70 21.98
CA GLN A 116 -4.82 5.16 21.40
C GLN A 116 -4.44 5.86 20.09
N ALA A 117 -5.02 7.03 19.81
CA ALA A 117 -4.73 7.78 18.60
C ALA A 117 -3.21 7.97 18.45
N PRO A 118 -2.66 7.83 17.24
CA PRO A 118 -1.24 8.04 17.02
C PRO A 118 -0.90 9.45 17.52
N ASP A 119 0.19 9.57 18.27
CA ASP A 119 0.60 10.84 18.84
C ASP A 119 0.80 11.85 17.70
N ARG A 120 -0.18 12.76 17.54
CA ARG A 120 -0.14 13.80 16.51
C ARG A 120 1.04 14.76 16.70
N ARG A 121 1.75 14.69 17.84
CA ARG A 121 2.99 15.45 18.08
C ARG A 121 4.18 14.94 17.28
N HIS A 122 4.12 13.71 16.75
CA HIS A 122 5.13 13.14 15.84
C HIS A 122 4.75 13.28 14.36
N GLY A 123 3.76 14.13 14.05
CA GLY A 123 3.57 14.70 12.72
C GLY A 123 4.70 15.69 12.43
N GLY A 124 5.90 15.16 12.14
CA GLY A 124 6.95 15.93 11.50
C GLY A 124 6.46 16.50 10.17
N PRO A 125 7.09 17.58 9.67
CA PRO A 125 6.54 18.42 8.61
C PRO A 125 6.08 17.60 7.40
N GLU A 126 4.94 18.02 6.86
CA GLU A 126 4.44 17.60 5.55
C GLU A 126 5.61 17.57 4.56
N LEU A 127 5.79 16.43 3.88
CA LEU A 127 6.83 16.15 2.88
C LEU A 127 8.26 15.90 3.43
N GLY A 128 8.73 14.67 3.29
CA GLY A 128 10.14 14.42 2.96
C GLY A 128 11.11 14.13 4.10
N VAL A 129 10.75 13.26 5.05
CA VAL A 129 11.81 12.51 5.76
C VAL A 129 12.37 11.50 4.77
N ASP A 130 13.66 11.58 4.48
CA ASP A 130 14.38 10.53 3.78
C ASP A 130 14.40 9.28 4.67
N PRO A 131 13.64 8.21 4.34
CA PRO A 131 13.55 7.00 5.14
C PRO A 131 14.84 6.17 5.10
N ASP A 132 15.85 6.61 4.34
CA ASP A 132 17.20 6.04 4.33
C ASP A 132 18.17 6.83 5.23
N GLY A 133 17.80 8.05 5.66
CA GLY A 133 18.68 8.97 6.38
C GLY A 133 18.66 8.85 7.91
N VAL A 134 17.69 8.16 8.50
CA VAL A 134 17.54 8.05 9.97
C VAL A 134 17.07 6.64 10.36
N ASP A 135 17.73 6.04 11.35
CA ASP A 135 17.32 4.76 11.96
C ASP A 135 16.15 4.99 12.94
N GLU A 136 14.99 5.29 12.36
CA GLU A 136 13.72 5.41 13.09
C GLU A 136 12.89 4.13 12.96
N PRO A 137 12.07 3.79 13.97
CA PRO A 137 11.20 2.64 13.90
C PRO A 137 10.20 2.78 12.74
N VAL A 138 10.09 1.72 11.96
CA VAL A 138 9.09 1.57 10.89
C VAL A 138 7.86 0.87 11.41
N GLU A 139 6.70 1.15 10.82
CA GLU A 139 5.45 0.49 11.20
C GLU A 139 5.11 -0.62 10.22
N VAL A 140 4.97 -1.84 10.72
CA VAL A 140 4.49 -3.01 9.98
C VAL A 140 3.01 -3.21 10.31
N VAL A 141 2.15 -2.90 9.35
CA VAL A 141 0.70 -3.14 9.45
C VAL A 141 0.42 -4.53 8.92
N LEU A 142 0.05 -5.44 9.83
CA LEU A 142 -0.36 -6.79 9.50
C LEU A 142 -1.86 -6.81 9.27
N SER A 143 -2.27 -7.13 8.04
CA SER A 143 -3.67 -7.15 7.62
C SER A 143 -4.08 -8.53 7.11
N ARG A 144 -5.31 -8.95 7.38
CA ARG A 144 -5.92 -10.09 6.71
C ARG A 144 -6.48 -9.66 5.36
N ALA A 145 -6.15 -10.40 4.30
CA ALA A 145 -6.78 -10.27 3.00
C ALA A 145 -8.10 -11.06 2.96
N GLU A 146 -9.17 -10.41 2.51
CA GLU A 146 -10.51 -10.98 2.36
C GLU A 146 -11.16 -10.50 1.05
N LYS A 147 -11.82 -11.38 0.31
CA LYS A 147 -12.65 -10.95 -0.83
C LYS A 147 -13.95 -10.33 -0.34
N ALA A 148 -14.39 -9.27 -1.00
CA ALA A 148 -15.65 -8.60 -0.70
C ALA A 148 -16.88 -9.55 -0.70
N TYR A 149 -16.81 -10.70 -1.39
CA TYR A 149 -17.92 -11.67 -1.52
C TYR A 149 -17.60 -13.08 -0.98
N GLY A 150 -16.67 -13.22 -0.03
CA GLY A 150 -16.53 -14.46 0.78
C GLY A 150 -15.86 -15.65 0.09
N GLY A 151 -15.07 -15.43 -0.96
CA GLY A 151 -14.26 -16.47 -1.61
C GLY A 151 -12.98 -16.80 -0.85
N ARG A 152 -12.49 -18.05 -0.96
CA ARG A 152 -11.13 -18.40 -0.53
C ARG A 152 -10.12 -17.64 -1.39
N LEU A 153 -9.16 -16.98 -0.74
CA LEU A 153 -8.06 -16.28 -1.39
C LEU A 153 -6.80 -17.13 -1.40
N THR A 154 -6.11 -17.16 -2.54
CA THR A 154 -4.73 -17.65 -2.60
C THR A 154 -3.75 -16.53 -2.24
N LEU A 155 -2.48 -16.87 -2.05
CA LEU A 155 -1.44 -15.88 -1.79
C LEU A 155 -1.22 -14.92 -2.96
N GLU A 156 -1.40 -15.43 -4.18
CA GLU A 156 -1.22 -14.67 -5.42
C GLU A 156 -2.32 -13.61 -5.58
N ASP A 157 -3.54 -13.94 -5.17
CA ASP A 157 -4.69 -13.03 -5.23
C ASP A 157 -4.68 -11.99 -4.10
N ALA A 158 -3.79 -12.09 -3.11
CA ALA A 158 -3.87 -11.29 -1.87
C ALA A 158 -3.71 -9.77 -2.09
N LEU A 159 -3.22 -9.37 -3.26
CA LEU A 159 -3.02 -7.97 -3.68
C LEU A 159 -3.95 -7.55 -4.83
N ASP A 160 -4.97 -8.35 -5.13
CA ASP A 160 -5.94 -8.03 -6.18
C ASP A 160 -6.82 -6.83 -5.81
N VAL A 161 -7.38 -6.20 -6.84
CA VAL A 161 -8.15 -4.95 -6.71
C VAL A 161 -9.47 -5.12 -5.96
N ASP A 162 -9.98 -6.34 -5.83
CA ASP A 162 -11.21 -6.69 -5.11
C ASP A 162 -10.95 -7.19 -3.67
N VAL A 163 -9.67 -7.21 -3.24
CA VAL A 163 -9.26 -7.71 -1.93
C VAL A 163 -9.23 -6.62 -0.89
N ARG A 164 -10.07 -6.78 0.12
CA ARG A 164 -10.10 -5.93 1.30
C ARG A 164 -9.02 -6.37 2.28
N LEU A 165 -8.24 -5.41 2.78
CA LEU A 165 -7.29 -5.61 3.87
C LEU A 165 -7.91 -5.17 5.20
N ILE A 166 -8.02 -6.11 6.13
CA ILE A 166 -8.50 -5.86 7.49
C ILE A 166 -7.30 -5.82 8.43
N PRO A 167 -6.97 -4.67 9.04
CA PRO A 167 -5.79 -4.57 9.90
C PRO A 167 -6.00 -5.37 11.18
N LEU A 168 -5.00 -6.17 11.56
CA LEU A 168 -5.00 -7.07 12.71
C LEU A 168 -4.08 -6.60 13.83
N ALA A 169 -2.92 -6.08 13.45
CA ALA A 169 -1.88 -5.61 14.36
C ALA A 169 -0.99 -4.59 13.66
N ILE A 170 -0.45 -3.64 14.44
CA ILE A 170 0.56 -2.69 13.99
C ILE A 170 1.77 -2.89 14.89
N VAL A 171 2.90 -3.23 14.27
CA VAL A 171 4.16 -3.49 14.96
C VAL A 171 5.15 -2.39 14.62
N GLU A 172 5.76 -1.76 15.61
CA GLU A 172 6.86 -0.83 15.40
C GLU A 172 8.17 -1.60 15.53
N VAL A 173 9.01 -1.55 14.50
CA VAL A 173 10.26 -2.30 14.41
C VAL A 173 11.40 -1.33 14.11
N LEU A 174 12.48 -1.38 14.89
CA LEU A 174 13.71 -0.67 14.57
C LEU A 174 14.48 -1.45 13.49
N PRO A 175 14.67 -0.91 12.27
CA PRO A 175 15.20 -1.70 11.15
C PRO A 175 16.65 -2.20 11.34
N ALA A 176 17.50 -1.43 12.04
CA ALA A 176 18.89 -1.81 12.24
C ALA A 176 19.07 -2.95 13.24
N SER A 177 18.34 -2.93 14.37
CA SER A 177 18.44 -3.94 15.43
C SER A 177 17.44 -5.08 15.30
N GLY A 178 16.32 -4.87 14.59
CA GLY A 178 15.18 -5.77 14.59
C GLY A 178 14.38 -5.75 15.90
N GLU A 179 14.62 -4.77 16.77
CA GLU A 179 13.89 -4.62 18.03
C GLU A 179 12.45 -4.17 17.78
N VAL A 180 11.50 -4.84 18.45
CA VAL A 180 10.09 -4.43 18.44
C VAL A 180 9.86 -3.41 19.54
N THR A 181 9.66 -2.16 19.17
CA THR A 181 9.50 -1.04 20.11
C THR A 181 8.04 -0.82 20.51
N GLY A 182 7.09 -1.36 19.75
CA GLY A 182 5.67 -1.12 19.98
C GLY A 182 4.76 -2.14 19.30
N LEU A 183 3.62 -2.40 19.94
CA LEU A 183 2.53 -3.21 19.39
C LEU A 183 1.20 -2.53 19.69
N ARG A 184 0.41 -2.27 18.65
CA ARG A 184 -0.93 -1.69 18.76
C ARG A 184 -1.94 -2.55 18.03
N ILE A 185 -3.16 -2.60 18.58
CA ILE A 185 -4.27 -3.36 18.00
C ILE A 185 -5.25 -2.36 17.38
N PRO A 186 -5.35 -2.31 16.04
CA PRO A 186 -6.31 -1.45 15.38
C PRO A 186 -7.73 -1.99 15.49
N LEU A 187 -8.69 -1.10 15.26
CA LEU A 187 -10.05 -1.48 14.92
C LEU A 187 -10.04 -2.27 13.60
N PRO A 188 -10.97 -3.20 13.38
CA PRO A 188 -11.07 -3.98 12.14
C PRO A 188 -11.61 -3.14 10.95
N GLN A 189 -11.17 -1.88 10.84
CA GLN A 189 -11.53 -0.91 9.82
C GLN A 189 -10.42 0.13 9.65
N ASN A 190 -10.28 0.65 8.43
CA ASN A 190 -9.48 1.83 8.12
C ASN A 190 -10.39 3.07 8.00
N HIS A 191 -9.82 4.26 7.75
CA HIS A 191 -10.59 5.49 7.60
C HIS A 191 -11.53 5.51 6.39
N TRP A 192 -11.35 4.62 5.41
CA TRP A 192 -12.27 4.50 4.27
C TRP A 192 -13.60 3.85 4.64
N GLY A 193 -13.69 3.25 5.84
CA GLY A 193 -14.89 2.59 6.34
C GLY A 193 -14.92 1.08 6.07
N PRO A 194 -15.88 0.36 6.66
CA PRO A 194 -15.86 -1.12 6.73
C PRO A 194 -16.08 -1.82 5.38
N ARG A 195 -16.53 -1.10 4.35
CA ARG A 195 -16.91 -1.65 3.03
C ARG A 195 -15.96 -1.26 1.90
N VAL A 196 -14.93 -0.46 2.18
CA VAL A 196 -14.04 0.03 1.13
C VAL A 196 -12.79 -0.85 1.08
N VAL A 197 -12.54 -1.40 -0.10
CA VAL A 197 -11.31 -2.11 -0.42
C VAL A 197 -10.17 -1.09 -0.44
N MET A 198 -9.16 -1.29 0.41
CA MET A 198 -7.93 -0.52 0.29
C MET A 198 -7.27 -0.94 -1.03
N PRO A 199 -7.08 -0.05 -2.01
CA PRO A 199 -6.42 -0.42 -3.23
C PRO A 199 -4.99 -0.82 -2.89
N VAL A 200 -4.68 -2.09 -3.05
CA VAL A 200 -3.29 -2.50 -3.16
C VAL A 200 -2.84 -2.02 -4.55
N PHE A 201 -1.83 -1.16 -4.52
CA PHE A 201 -1.39 -0.26 -5.59
C PHE A 201 -1.56 -0.80 -7.01
#